data_AF-A0A9N9CN51-F1
#
_entry.id   AF-A0A9N9CN51-F1
#
_cell.length_a   1.000
_cell.length_b   1.000
_cell.length_c   1.000
_cell.angle_alpha   90.00
_cell.angle_beta   90.00
_cell.angle_gamma   90.00
#
_symmetry.space_group_name_H-M   'P 1'
#
loop_
_entity.id
_entity.type
_entity.pdbx_description
1 polymer ?
#
loop_
_entity_poly.entity_id
_entity_poly.type
_entity_poly.pdbx_seq_one_letter_code
_entity_poly.pdbx_strand_id
1 'polypeptide(L)'
;TDVPSLSSANRKNRGRQANTRTRKLTGRKIDGIIYTVDRLFEFGAIEGARSFSGVSDRKYLLETFKMPKTLRDMYAELLRAANYEDQKSDKLQVFGILHLGLWIQFARLWRAGGSICIFRKDPLSFNVDSKFSEEGIRSYLKLVAIYQHKIIIKDNLQILNIRNDNANVNLEDELRGVGRYSTPPPASSVKFFADCFKTPKSKKRKSVQRKGAQRKKAQQKRKLK
;
A
#
# COMPACT_ATOMS: atom_id res chain seq x y z
N THR A 1 12.76 -6.19 -6.64
CA THR A 1 12.00 -6.65 -7.82
C THR A 1 10.55 -6.29 -7.57
N ASP A 2 10.02 -5.26 -8.22
CA ASP A 2 8.70 -4.74 -7.86
C ASP A 2 7.58 -5.68 -8.32
N VAL A 3 6.66 -6.01 -7.42
CA VAL A 3 5.49 -6.85 -7.70
C VAL A 3 4.30 -5.95 -8.04
N PRO A 4 3.56 -6.20 -9.14
CA PRO A 4 2.37 -5.43 -9.47
C PRO A 4 1.16 -5.88 -8.65
N SER A 5 0.47 -4.94 -7.99
CA SER A 5 -0.77 -5.21 -7.25
C SER A 5 -1.92 -5.62 -8.15
N LEU A 6 -2.51 -6.78 -7.86
CA LEU A 6 -3.70 -7.32 -8.49
C LEU A 6 -4.90 -6.42 -8.24
N SER A 7 -5.11 -5.93 -7.01
CA SER A 7 -6.22 -5.03 -6.69
C SER A 7 -6.14 -3.73 -7.50
N SER A 8 -4.94 -3.18 -7.66
CA SER A 8 -4.70 -2.03 -8.53
C SER A 8 -4.95 -2.34 -10.01
N ALA A 9 -4.63 -3.56 -10.46
CA ALA A 9 -4.89 -4.00 -11.83
C ALA A 9 -6.39 -4.18 -12.08
N ASN A 10 -7.11 -4.83 -11.16
CA ASN A 10 -8.55 -5.05 -11.22
C ASN A 10 -9.29 -3.72 -11.34
N ARG A 11 -9.00 -2.75 -10.47
CA ARG A 11 -9.56 -1.40 -10.57
C ARG A 11 -9.30 -0.75 -11.93
N LYS A 12 -8.05 -0.78 -12.42
CA LYS A 12 -7.69 -0.16 -13.71
C LYS A 12 -8.42 -0.79 -14.90
N ASN A 13 -8.70 -2.09 -14.84
CA ASN A 13 -9.31 -2.84 -15.93
C ASN A 13 -10.81 -3.09 -15.74
N ARG A 14 -11.45 -2.58 -14.68
CA ARG A 14 -12.85 -2.94 -14.37
C ARG A 14 -13.86 -2.55 -15.44
N GLY A 15 -13.71 -1.38 -16.02
CA GLY A 15 -14.55 -0.92 -17.13
C GLY A 15 -14.08 -1.40 -18.50
N ARG A 16 -13.22 -2.44 -18.57
CA ARG A 16 -12.70 -2.93 -19.84
C ARG A 16 -13.71 -3.88 -20.48
N GLN A 17 -14.00 -3.67 -21.76
CA GLN A 17 -14.82 -4.59 -22.55
C GLN A 17 -13.98 -5.70 -23.20
N ALA A 18 -14.57 -6.90 -23.33
CA ALA A 18 -13.90 -8.13 -23.79
C ALA A 18 -13.20 -7.99 -25.16
N ASN A 19 -13.75 -7.19 -26.09
CA ASN A 19 -13.25 -7.06 -27.46
C ASN A 19 -12.18 -5.99 -27.68
N THR A 20 -11.45 -5.58 -26.64
CA THR A 20 -10.36 -4.61 -26.79
C THR A 20 -9.05 -5.30 -27.18
N ARG A 21 -8.54 -5.02 -28.39
CA ARG A 21 -7.19 -5.42 -28.89
C ARG A 21 -6.00 -4.88 -28.06
N THR A 22 -6.26 -4.19 -26.94
CA THR A 22 -5.24 -3.58 -26.09
C THR A 22 -4.82 -4.52 -24.95
N ARG A 23 -3.57 -4.48 -24.51
CA ARG A 23 -3.11 -5.31 -23.38
C ARG A 23 -3.75 -4.86 -22.05
N LYS A 24 -3.91 -5.78 -21.09
CA LYS A 24 -4.38 -5.47 -19.73
C LYS A 24 -3.41 -4.46 -19.09
N LEU A 25 -3.96 -3.46 -18.41
CA LEU A 25 -3.16 -2.52 -17.64
C LEU A 25 -2.62 -3.21 -16.41
N THR A 26 -1.30 -3.12 -16.20
CA THR A 26 -0.66 -3.62 -14.98
C THR A 26 -1.04 -2.76 -13.77
N GLY A 27 -1.08 -3.37 -12.59
CA GLY A 27 -1.29 -2.70 -11.30
C GLY A 27 -0.25 -1.64 -10.95
N ARG A 28 -0.34 -1.07 -9.74
CA ARG A 28 0.77 -0.30 -9.19
C ARG A 28 1.87 -1.28 -8.81
N LYS A 29 3.10 -0.97 -9.19
CA LYS A 29 4.29 -1.72 -8.81
C LYS A 29 4.70 -1.28 -7.42
N ILE A 30 4.83 -2.20 -6.48
CA ILE A 30 5.22 -1.97 -5.09
C ILE A 30 6.31 -2.99 -4.74
N ASP A 31 7.16 -2.70 -3.76
CA ASP A 31 8.31 -3.57 -3.46
C ASP A 31 7.88 -4.94 -2.91
N GLY A 32 6.81 -4.97 -2.12
CA GLY A 32 6.21 -6.21 -1.63
C GLY A 32 4.70 -6.12 -1.48
N ILE A 33 4.03 -7.27 -1.59
CA ILE A 33 2.60 -7.42 -1.40
C ILE A 33 2.37 -8.56 -0.43
N ILE A 34 1.46 -8.35 0.51
CA ILE A 34 1.01 -9.35 1.45
C ILE A 34 -0.38 -9.79 1.01
N TYR A 35 -0.52 -11.06 0.66
CA TYR A 35 -1.75 -11.65 0.16
C TYR A 35 -2.02 -13.01 0.81
N THR A 36 -3.24 -13.52 0.69
CA THR A 36 -3.58 -14.92 1.03
C THR A 36 -2.80 -15.92 0.18
N VAL A 37 -2.60 -17.14 0.67
CA VAL A 37 -1.83 -18.19 -0.03
C VAL A 37 -2.36 -18.46 -1.46
N ASP A 38 -3.68 -18.38 -1.63
CA ASP A 38 -4.38 -18.50 -2.93
C ASP A 38 -4.22 -17.28 -3.85
N ARG A 39 -3.57 -16.22 -3.37
CA ARG A 39 -3.36 -14.91 -4.03
C ARG A 39 -4.65 -14.20 -4.45
N LEU A 40 -5.79 -14.57 -3.87
CA LEU A 40 -7.07 -13.95 -4.18
C LEU A 40 -7.20 -12.56 -3.57
N PHE A 41 -6.70 -12.37 -2.36
CA PHE A 41 -6.87 -11.12 -1.61
C PHE A 41 -5.53 -10.53 -1.18
N GLU A 42 -5.37 -9.24 -1.43
CA GLU A 42 -4.25 -8.43 -0.97
C GLU A 42 -4.66 -7.70 0.32
N PHE A 43 -3.90 -7.87 1.40
CA PHE A 43 -4.16 -7.25 2.71
C PHE A 43 -3.14 -6.21 3.10
N GLY A 44 -1.98 -6.21 2.44
CA GLY A 44 -0.99 -5.21 2.69
C GLY A 44 0.07 -5.05 1.62
N ALA A 45 0.85 -3.99 1.80
CA ALA A 45 1.91 -3.60 0.89
C ALA A 45 3.18 -3.25 1.67
N ILE A 46 4.34 -3.51 1.07
CA ILE A 46 5.64 -3.14 1.59
C ILE A 46 6.30 -2.22 0.57
N GLU A 47 6.82 -1.09 1.03
CA GLU A 47 7.58 -0.17 0.19
C GLU A 47 8.86 0.22 0.94
N GLY A 48 9.97 0.18 0.21
CA GLY A 48 11.31 0.30 0.76
C GLY A 48 12.07 1.50 0.18
N ALA A 49 12.46 2.43 1.03
CA ALA A 49 13.51 3.40 0.75
C ALA A 49 14.89 2.83 1.06
N ARG A 50 15.82 2.99 0.11
CA ARG A 50 17.22 2.56 0.29
C ARG A 50 17.92 3.35 1.41
N SER A 51 17.51 4.59 1.59
CA SER A 51 18.04 5.51 2.59
C SER A 51 16.90 6.38 3.10
N PHE A 52 17.06 6.88 4.33
CA PHE A 52 16.16 7.85 4.93
C PHE A 52 16.98 9.03 5.42
N SER A 53 16.86 10.17 4.73
CA SER A 53 17.50 11.42 5.17
C SER A 53 16.59 12.30 6.03
N GLY A 54 15.44 11.78 6.48
CA GLY A 54 14.44 12.50 7.27
C GLY A 54 13.09 12.67 6.57
N VAL A 55 12.15 13.32 7.26
CA VAL A 55 10.75 13.47 6.81
C VAL A 55 10.58 14.32 5.54
N SER A 56 11.58 15.12 5.19
CA SER A 56 11.64 15.91 3.96
C SER A 56 12.23 15.13 2.77
N ASP A 57 12.68 13.89 2.98
CA ASP A 57 13.21 13.06 1.90
C ASP A 57 12.13 12.84 0.83
N ARG A 58 12.48 13.16 -0.42
CA ARG A 58 11.60 12.97 -1.57
C ARG A 58 11.10 11.53 -1.65
N LYS A 59 11.93 10.54 -1.32
CA LYS A 59 11.51 9.14 -1.37
C LYS A 59 10.44 8.86 -0.33
N TYR A 60 10.65 9.26 0.92
CA TYR A 60 9.65 9.14 1.99
C TYR A 60 8.32 9.84 1.66
N LEU A 61 8.38 11.04 1.08
CA LEU A 61 7.18 11.79 0.65
C LEU A 61 6.45 11.08 -0.49
N LEU A 62 7.16 10.56 -1.49
CA LEU A 62 6.56 9.82 -2.61
C LEU A 62 5.87 8.54 -2.15
N GLU A 63 6.49 7.81 -1.23
CA GLU A 63 5.92 6.59 -0.63
C GLU A 63 4.65 6.90 0.15
N THR A 64 4.61 8.06 0.82
CA THR A 64 3.41 8.58 1.51
C THR A 64 2.23 8.79 0.57
N PHE A 65 2.44 9.00 -0.73
CA PHE A 65 1.35 9.08 -1.72
C PHE A 65 1.05 7.74 -2.40
N LYS A 66 2.06 6.88 -2.57
CA LYS A 66 1.93 5.59 -3.24
C LYS A 66 1.18 4.60 -2.36
N MET A 67 1.54 4.54 -1.07
CA MET A 67 0.97 3.60 -0.10
C MET A 67 -0.54 3.75 0.07
N PRO A 68 -1.11 4.93 0.39
CA PRO A 68 -2.56 5.06 0.59
C PRO A 68 -3.36 4.66 -0.66
N LYS A 69 -2.83 4.95 -1.85
CA LYS A 69 -3.48 4.60 -3.12
C LYS A 69 -3.47 3.10 -3.39
N THR A 70 -2.38 2.42 -3.05
CA THR A 70 -2.29 0.96 -3.18
C THR A 70 -3.21 0.30 -2.16
N LEU A 71 -3.13 0.70 -0.89
CA LEU A 71 -3.96 0.16 0.18
C LEU A 71 -5.46 0.42 -0.07
N ARG A 72 -5.84 1.60 -0.57
CA ARG A 72 -7.24 1.88 -0.92
C ARG A 72 -7.76 0.95 -2.03
N ASP A 73 -6.94 0.64 -3.03
CA ASP A 73 -7.32 -0.29 -4.09
C ASP A 73 -7.50 -1.71 -3.52
N MET A 74 -6.60 -2.15 -2.61
CA MET A 74 -6.72 -3.44 -1.90
C MET A 74 -7.99 -3.51 -1.06
N TYR A 75 -8.23 -2.50 -0.23
CA TYR A 75 -9.41 -2.38 0.60
C TYR A 75 -10.71 -2.42 -0.21
N ALA A 76 -10.74 -1.78 -1.39
CA ALA A 76 -11.90 -1.81 -2.26
C ALA A 76 -12.23 -3.22 -2.79
N GLU A 77 -11.23 -4.08 -3.02
CA GLU A 77 -11.47 -5.49 -3.36
C GLU A 77 -12.03 -6.27 -2.16
N LEU A 78 -11.54 -6.02 -0.94
CA LEU A 78 -12.08 -6.66 0.27
C LEU A 78 -13.54 -6.26 0.52
N LEU A 79 -13.89 -4.99 0.31
CA LEU A 79 -15.28 -4.52 0.40
C LEU A 79 -16.20 -5.24 -0.58
N ARG A 80 -15.71 -5.53 -1.79
CA ARG A 80 -16.48 -6.29 -2.79
C ARG A 80 -16.67 -7.74 -2.38
N ALA A 81 -15.64 -8.37 -1.82
CA ALA A 81 -15.77 -9.71 -1.25
C ALA A 81 -16.75 -9.74 -0.07
N ALA A 82 -16.84 -8.65 0.70
CA ALA A 82 -17.82 -8.47 1.77
C ALA A 82 -19.22 -8.04 1.27
N ASN A 83 -19.47 -8.01 -0.05
CA ASN A 83 -20.71 -7.55 -0.66
C ASN A 83 -21.18 -6.16 -0.19
N TYR A 84 -20.23 -5.27 0.16
CA TYR A 84 -20.51 -3.94 0.70
C TYR A 84 -21.39 -3.93 1.96
N GLU A 85 -21.43 -5.04 2.71
CA GLU A 85 -22.17 -5.10 3.96
C GLU A 85 -21.50 -4.18 4.99
N ASP A 86 -22.20 -3.15 5.45
CA ASP A 86 -21.60 -2.08 6.27
C ASP A 86 -20.97 -2.62 7.56
N GLN A 87 -21.65 -3.56 8.23
CA GLN A 87 -21.16 -4.18 9.46
C GLN A 87 -19.82 -4.92 9.28
N LYS A 88 -19.61 -5.55 8.12
CA LYS A 88 -18.35 -6.22 7.77
C LYS A 88 -17.32 -5.20 7.31
N SER A 89 -17.75 -4.30 6.43
CA SER A 89 -16.93 -3.28 5.79
C SER A 89 -16.22 -2.39 6.81
N ASP A 90 -16.93 -1.92 7.84
CA ASP A 90 -16.32 -1.09 8.90
C ASP A 90 -15.24 -1.83 9.68
N LYS A 91 -15.35 -3.16 9.83
CA LYS A 91 -14.37 -3.96 10.57
C LYS A 91 -13.13 -4.33 9.74
N LEU A 92 -13.21 -4.26 8.41
CA LEU A 92 -12.08 -4.56 7.53
C LEU A 92 -10.98 -3.50 7.66
N GLN A 93 -9.73 -3.94 7.58
CA GLN A 93 -8.56 -3.05 7.55
C GLN A 93 -7.48 -3.59 6.61
N VAL A 94 -6.69 -2.71 6.01
CA VAL A 94 -5.46 -3.10 5.28
C VAL A 94 -4.27 -2.35 5.86
N PHE A 95 -3.07 -2.88 5.68
CA PHE A 95 -1.88 -2.32 6.31
C PHE A 95 -0.70 -2.19 5.35
N GLY A 96 0.20 -1.29 5.69
CA GLY A 96 1.39 -0.98 4.94
C GLY A 96 2.63 -1.02 5.82
N ILE A 97 3.75 -1.46 5.26
CA ILE A 97 5.06 -1.41 5.90
C ILE A 97 5.94 -0.49 5.07
N LEU A 98 6.38 0.60 5.67
CA LEU A 98 7.37 1.52 5.10
C LEU A 98 8.73 1.16 5.69
N HIS A 99 9.66 0.73 4.85
CA HIS A 99 11.01 0.36 5.24
C HIS A 99 11.99 1.42 4.74
N LEU A 100 12.49 2.28 5.63
CA LEU A 100 13.25 3.48 5.32
C LEU A 100 14.71 3.33 5.80
N GLY A 101 15.51 2.53 5.09
CA GLY A 101 16.84 2.14 5.55
C GLY A 101 16.76 1.20 6.75
N LEU A 102 17.15 1.67 7.94
CA LEU A 102 17.04 0.91 9.20
C LEU A 102 15.75 1.21 9.98
N TRP A 103 14.92 2.11 9.46
CA TRP A 103 13.68 2.52 10.11
C TRP A 103 12.49 1.79 9.49
N ILE A 104 11.60 1.28 10.33
CA ILE A 104 10.37 0.64 9.91
C ILE A 104 9.20 1.42 10.49
N GLN A 105 8.26 1.81 9.65
CA GLN A 105 7.04 2.47 10.05
C GLN A 105 5.85 1.73 9.47
N PHE A 106 4.89 1.43 10.33
CA PHE A 106 3.64 0.81 9.90
C PHE A 106 2.62 1.87 9.51
N ALA A 107 1.71 1.49 8.63
CA ALA A 107 0.56 2.31 8.26
C ALA A 107 -0.67 1.42 8.14
N ARG A 108 -1.83 1.99 8.39
CA ARG A 108 -3.11 1.32 8.30
C ARG A 108 -4.06 2.16 7.48
N LEU A 109 -4.95 1.47 6.77
CA LEU A 109 -6.06 2.09 6.08
C LEU A 109 -7.32 1.31 6.40
N TRP A 110 -8.33 2.04 6.86
CA TRP A 110 -9.65 1.51 7.18
C TRP A 110 -10.72 2.54 6.82
N ARG A 111 -11.99 2.13 6.83
CA ARG A 111 -13.12 3.02 6.56
C ARG A 111 -13.58 3.67 7.84
N ALA A 112 -13.73 5.00 7.83
CA ALA A 112 -14.36 5.74 8.93
C ALA A 112 -15.88 5.84 8.76
N GLY A 113 -16.34 5.66 7.53
CA GLY A 113 -17.74 5.69 7.17
C GLY A 113 -17.92 6.05 5.70
N GLY A 114 -18.96 5.48 5.08
CA GLY A 114 -19.32 5.64 3.67
C GLY A 114 -18.14 5.47 2.72
N SER A 115 -17.81 6.52 1.96
CA SER A 115 -16.69 6.52 1.00
C SER A 115 -15.36 7.03 1.59
N ILE A 116 -15.32 7.34 2.90
CA ILE A 116 -14.16 7.95 3.56
C ILE A 116 -13.28 6.85 4.17
N CYS A 117 -12.02 6.81 3.72
CA CYS A 117 -10.98 6.00 4.34
C CYS A 117 -10.04 6.88 5.16
N ILE A 118 -9.71 6.42 6.37
CA ILE A 118 -8.60 6.97 7.14
C ILE A 118 -7.36 6.20 6.77
N PHE A 119 -6.34 6.92 6.28
CA PHE A 119 -4.98 6.41 6.21
C PHE A 119 -4.19 7.01 7.37
N ARG A 120 -3.64 6.16 8.23
CA ARG A 120 -2.84 6.57 9.38
C ARG A 120 -1.51 5.84 9.36
N LYS A 121 -0.42 6.59 9.45
CA LYS A 121 0.89 6.04 9.82
C LYS A 121 0.93 5.89 11.33
N ASP A 122 1.48 4.79 11.80
CA ASP A 122 1.70 4.63 13.23
C ASP A 122 2.76 5.65 13.68
N PRO A 123 2.51 6.32 14.83
CA PRO A 123 3.40 7.36 15.32
C PRO A 123 4.75 6.78 15.73
N LEU A 124 4.78 5.51 16.12
CA LEU A 124 5.99 4.78 16.45
C LEU A 124 6.66 4.29 15.17
N SER A 125 7.89 4.71 14.98
CA SER A 125 8.81 4.10 14.02
C SER A 125 9.87 3.31 14.78
N PHE A 126 10.23 2.15 14.25
CA PHE A 126 11.17 1.24 14.86
C PHE A 126 12.50 1.37 14.13
N ASN A 127 13.55 1.76 14.86
CA ASN A 127 14.91 1.61 14.38
C ASN A 127 15.36 0.18 14.66
N VAL A 128 15.80 -0.52 13.62
CA VAL A 128 16.49 -1.80 13.71
C VAL A 128 17.98 -1.48 13.70
N ASP A 129 18.67 -1.77 14.79
CA ASP A 129 20.10 -1.50 14.86
C ASP A 129 20.83 -2.34 13.80
N SER A 130 21.85 -1.73 13.19
CA SER A 130 22.78 -2.39 12.31
C SER A 130 23.73 -3.36 13.03
N LYS A 131 23.91 -3.19 14.34
CA LYS A 131 24.85 -3.97 15.14
C LYS A 131 24.14 -5.14 15.84
N PHE A 132 24.85 -6.25 15.96
CA PHE A 132 24.40 -7.42 16.70
C PHE A 132 24.78 -7.32 18.19
N SER A 133 24.31 -6.27 18.88
CA SER A 133 24.45 -6.10 20.33
C SER A 133 23.20 -6.58 21.07
N GLU A 134 23.21 -6.59 22.41
CA GLU A 134 22.00 -6.90 23.19
C GLU A 134 20.86 -5.93 22.87
N GLU A 135 21.15 -4.63 22.74
CA GLU A 135 20.21 -3.61 22.29
C GLU A 135 19.78 -3.83 20.85
N GLY A 136 20.69 -4.26 19.98
CA GLY A 136 20.40 -4.62 18.60
C GLY A 136 19.42 -5.79 18.49
N ILE A 137 19.62 -6.85 19.28
CA ILE A 137 18.71 -7.99 19.38
C ILE A 137 17.35 -7.53 19.90
N ARG A 138 17.31 -6.71 20.96
CA ARG A 138 16.05 -6.11 21.47
C ARG A 138 15.36 -5.25 20.41
N SER A 139 16.11 -4.54 19.57
CA SER A 139 15.56 -3.76 18.46
C SER A 139 14.97 -4.66 17.37
N TYR A 140 15.62 -5.79 17.07
CA TYR A 140 15.14 -6.79 16.13
C TYR A 140 13.85 -7.46 16.61
N LEU A 141 13.71 -7.70 17.92
CA LEU A 141 12.44 -8.18 18.51
C LEU A 141 11.26 -7.23 18.24
N LYS A 142 11.49 -5.95 17.96
CA LYS A 142 10.41 -5.03 17.55
C LYS A 142 9.82 -5.38 16.18
N LEU A 143 10.51 -6.17 15.35
CA LEU A 143 9.94 -6.79 14.15
C LEU A 143 8.82 -7.79 14.49
N VAL A 144 8.71 -8.26 15.73
CA VAL A 144 7.54 -9.02 16.20
C VAL A 144 6.26 -8.18 16.08
N ALA A 145 6.32 -6.84 16.06
CA ALA A 145 5.17 -6.01 15.71
C ALA A 145 4.61 -6.28 14.29
N ILE A 146 5.41 -6.84 13.37
CA ILE A 146 4.93 -7.35 12.08
C ILE A 146 3.92 -8.48 12.30
N TYR A 147 4.14 -9.34 13.31
CA TYR A 147 3.18 -10.41 13.65
C TYR A 147 1.83 -9.86 14.11
N GLN A 148 1.78 -8.68 14.73
CA GLN A 148 0.50 -8.07 15.10
C GLN A 148 -0.36 -7.75 13.87
N HIS A 149 0.26 -7.46 12.73
CA HIS A 149 -0.48 -7.25 11.48
C HIS A 149 -1.04 -8.56 10.89
N LYS A 150 -0.55 -9.73 11.34
CA LYS A 150 -1.24 -11.00 11.04
C LYS A 150 -2.59 -11.09 11.73
N ILE A 151 -2.80 -10.41 12.86
CA ILE A 151 -4.12 -10.33 13.51
C ILE A 151 -5.10 -9.63 12.58
N ILE A 152 -4.70 -8.53 11.93
CA ILE A 152 -5.53 -7.84 10.93
C ILE A 152 -5.91 -8.77 9.78
N ILE A 153 -4.96 -9.55 9.26
CA ILE A 153 -5.24 -10.54 8.20
C ILE A 153 -6.24 -11.58 8.70
N LYS A 154 -6.02 -12.14 9.89
CA LYS A 154 -6.89 -13.14 10.50
C LYS A 154 -8.31 -12.59 10.70
N ASP A 155 -8.45 -11.41 11.28
CA ASP A 155 -9.73 -10.74 11.52
C ASP A 155 -10.46 -10.49 10.20
N ASN A 156 -9.77 -9.99 9.16
CA ASN A 156 -10.35 -9.83 7.84
C ASN A 156 -10.84 -11.16 7.23
N LEU A 157 -10.06 -12.22 7.36
CA LEU A 157 -10.44 -13.54 6.83
C LEU A 157 -11.67 -14.11 7.55
N GLN A 158 -11.80 -13.87 8.86
CA GLN A 158 -12.98 -14.21 9.63
C GLN A 158 -14.20 -13.39 9.17
N ILE A 159 -14.05 -12.08 9.00
CA ILE A 159 -15.12 -11.18 8.51
C ILE A 159 -15.62 -11.60 7.13
N LEU A 160 -14.71 -12.04 6.26
CA LEU A 160 -15.02 -12.50 4.91
C LEU A 160 -15.52 -13.97 4.87
N ASN A 161 -15.64 -14.64 6.03
CA ASN A 161 -16.00 -16.05 6.14
C ASN A 161 -15.11 -16.98 5.29
N ILE A 162 -13.82 -16.64 5.14
CA ILE A 162 -12.84 -17.44 4.37
C ILE A 162 -12.15 -18.47 5.28
N ARG A 163 -11.99 -18.15 6.57
CA ARG A 163 -11.49 -19.09 7.59
C ARG A 163 -12.63 -19.48 8.54
N ASN A 164 -12.87 -20.80 8.68
CA ASN A 164 -13.81 -21.39 9.64
C ASN A 164 -13.13 -21.91 10.92
N ASP A 165 -11.84 -21.66 11.12
CA ASP A 165 -11.10 -22.22 12.26
C ASP A 165 -11.32 -21.39 13.54
N ASN A 166 -12.19 -21.92 14.42
CA ASN A 166 -12.48 -21.40 15.76
C ASN A 166 -11.37 -21.73 16.79
N ALA A 167 -10.10 -21.64 16.40
CA ALA A 167 -9.01 -21.82 17.35
C ALA A 167 -8.84 -20.54 18.18
N ASN A 168 -9.44 -20.49 19.37
CA ASN A 168 -9.16 -19.49 20.39
C ASN A 168 -7.72 -19.71 20.89
N VAL A 169 -6.75 -19.06 20.24
CA VAL A 169 -5.35 -19.16 20.66
C VAL A 169 -5.03 -17.98 21.59
N ASN A 170 -4.72 -18.31 22.83
CA ASN A 170 -4.27 -17.44 23.94
C ASN A 170 -3.14 -16.45 23.56
N LEU A 171 -2.45 -16.70 22.44
CA LEU A 171 -1.38 -15.88 21.87
C LEU A 171 -1.86 -14.49 21.39
N GLU A 172 -3.15 -14.34 21.10
CA GLU A 172 -3.71 -13.08 20.60
C GLU A 172 -3.73 -11.96 21.64
N ASP A 173 -3.96 -12.31 22.91
CA ASP A 173 -4.03 -11.34 24.01
C ASP A 173 -2.63 -10.83 24.40
N GLU A 174 -1.60 -11.68 24.37
CA GLU A 174 -0.20 -11.26 24.53
C GLU A 174 0.25 -10.31 23.41
N LEU A 175 -0.14 -10.56 22.16
CA LEU A 175 0.20 -9.71 21.02
C LEU A 175 -0.55 -8.35 21.04
N ARG A 176 -1.77 -8.32 21.58
CA ARG A 176 -2.56 -7.09 21.76
C ARG A 176 -2.05 -6.23 22.92
N GLY A 177 -1.43 -6.83 23.94
CA GLY A 177 -0.89 -6.13 25.12
C GLY A 177 0.28 -5.19 24.82
N VAL A 178 1.06 -5.45 23.76
CA VAL A 178 2.27 -4.66 23.41
C VAL A 178 1.92 -3.33 22.71
N GLY A 179 0.66 -3.10 22.33
CA GLY A 179 0.23 -1.84 21.73
C GLY A 179 -1.27 -1.65 21.86
N ARG A 180 -1.72 -0.80 22.79
CA ARG A 180 -3.13 -0.41 22.88
C ARG A 180 -3.53 0.38 21.62
N TYR A 181 -4.23 -0.26 20.70
CA TYR A 181 -4.78 0.35 19.49
C TYR A 181 -6.15 0.97 19.76
N SER A 182 -6.17 2.15 20.38
CA SER A 182 -7.43 2.89 20.58
C SER A 182 -7.82 3.62 19.30
N THR A 183 -8.65 2.99 18.46
CA THR A 183 -9.92 3.54 17.97
C THR A 183 -10.58 2.53 17.01
N PRO A 184 -11.71 1.91 17.40
CA PRO A 184 -12.57 1.23 16.45
C PRO A 184 -13.13 2.26 15.45
N PRO A 185 -13.32 1.88 14.19
CA PRO A 185 -13.99 2.75 13.23
C PRO A 185 -15.43 3.07 13.66
N PRO A 186 -15.89 4.32 13.49
CA PRO A 186 -17.29 4.67 13.73
C PRO A 186 -18.20 4.02 12.69
N ALA A 187 -19.41 3.63 13.13
CA ALA A 187 -20.42 3.04 12.26
C ALA A 187 -21.05 4.10 11.34
N SER A 188 -21.24 3.76 10.06
CA SER A 188 -22.01 4.62 9.15
C SER A 188 -22.80 3.80 8.14
N SER A 189 -23.97 4.30 7.73
CA SER A 189 -24.83 3.68 6.72
C SER A 189 -24.66 4.34 5.35
N VAL A 190 -23.88 3.74 4.43
CA VAL A 190 -23.88 4.17 3.01
C VAL A 190 -23.56 3.00 2.07
N LYS A 191 -24.47 2.78 1.11
CA LYS A 191 -24.47 1.67 0.13
C LYS A 191 -23.39 1.73 -0.97
N PHE A 192 -22.51 2.74 -1.04
CA PHE A 192 -21.60 2.92 -2.19
C PHE A 192 -20.18 3.35 -1.80
N PHE A 193 -19.20 2.52 -2.15
CA PHE A 193 -17.77 2.82 -2.04
C PHE A 193 -17.14 2.95 -3.45
N ALA A 194 -16.88 4.18 -3.86
CA ALA A 194 -16.37 4.47 -5.20
C ALA A 194 -14.88 4.10 -5.37
N ASP A 195 -14.52 3.59 -6.55
CA ASP A 195 -13.12 3.37 -6.90
C ASP A 195 -12.28 4.64 -6.88
N CYS A 196 -10.95 4.48 -6.75
CA CYS A 196 -10.03 5.55 -7.10
C CYS A 196 -10.24 6.00 -8.55
N PHE A 197 -10.48 7.31 -8.75
CA PHE A 197 -10.53 7.93 -10.06
C PHE A 197 -9.29 7.56 -10.89
N LYS A 198 -9.49 7.41 -12.20
CA LYS A 198 -8.37 7.23 -13.14
C LYS A 198 -7.50 8.49 -13.07
N THR A 199 -6.20 8.31 -12.83
CA THR A 199 -5.26 9.43 -12.87
C THR A 199 -5.32 10.07 -14.25
N PRO A 200 -5.62 11.38 -14.36
CA PRO A 200 -5.66 12.07 -15.64
C PRO A 200 -4.32 11.87 -16.36
N LYS A 201 -4.36 11.49 -17.63
CA LYS A 201 -3.13 11.44 -18.44
C LYS A 201 -2.67 12.88 -18.64
N SER A 202 -1.49 13.23 -18.12
CA SER A 202 -0.93 14.53 -18.46
C SER A 202 -0.74 14.59 -19.98
N LYS A 203 -1.17 15.68 -20.62
CA LYS A 203 -0.82 15.93 -22.02
C LYS A 203 0.70 15.96 -22.06
N LYS A 204 1.34 15.04 -22.79
CA LYS A 204 2.78 15.13 -23.07
C LYS A 204 3.00 16.53 -23.64
N ARG A 205 3.71 17.40 -22.91
CA ARG A 205 4.20 18.66 -23.48
C ARG A 205 4.99 18.25 -24.72
N LYS A 206 4.53 18.65 -25.91
CA LYS A 206 5.34 18.53 -27.12
C LYS A 206 6.66 19.21 -26.78
N SER A 207 7.75 18.44 -26.72
CA SER A 207 9.07 19.02 -26.57
C SER A 207 9.26 19.96 -27.75
N VAL A 208 9.16 21.27 -27.51
CA VAL A 208 9.50 22.29 -28.50
C VAL A 208 10.90 21.93 -28.99
N GLN A 209 11.03 21.84 -30.32
CA GLN A 209 12.20 21.37 -31.05
C GLN A 209 13.50 22.11 -30.67
N ARG A 210 14.12 21.75 -29.53
CA ARG A 210 15.50 22.17 -29.23
C ARG A 210 16.56 21.32 -29.97
N LYS A 211 16.13 20.29 -30.73
CA LYS A 211 17.02 19.45 -31.54
C LYS A 211 17.51 20.11 -32.84
N GLY A 212 16.83 21.17 -33.33
CA GLY A 212 17.22 21.87 -34.56
C GLY A 212 18.38 22.86 -34.37
N ALA A 213 18.43 23.56 -33.24
CA ALA A 213 19.44 24.59 -32.98
C ALA A 213 20.83 24.02 -32.63
N GLN A 214 20.88 22.87 -31.94
CA GLN A 214 22.15 22.21 -31.61
C GLN A 214 22.83 21.56 -32.84
N ARG A 215 22.04 21.04 -33.79
CA ARG A 215 22.59 20.48 -35.06
C ARG A 215 23.18 21.56 -35.97
N LYS A 216 22.54 22.74 -36.07
CA LYS A 216 23.08 23.86 -36.86
C LYS A 216 24.38 24.41 -36.29
N LYS A 217 24.49 24.57 -34.95
CA LYS A 217 25.76 25.01 -34.31
C LYS A 217 26.90 23.99 -34.45
N ALA A 218 26.61 22.69 -34.47
CA ALA A 218 27.62 21.66 -34.67
C ALA A 218 28.12 21.58 -36.14
N GLN A 219 27.25 21.85 -37.12
CA GLN A 219 27.64 21.88 -38.54
C GLN A 219 28.41 23.15 -38.91
N GLN A 220 28.11 24.30 -38.30
CA GLN A 220 28.84 25.55 -38.55
C GLN A 220 30.28 25.51 -38.02
N LYS A 221 30.53 24.82 -36.89
CA LYS A 221 31.88 24.59 -36.35
C LYS A 221 32.75 23.62 -37.19
N ARG A 222 32.15 22.82 -38.07
CA ARG A 222 32.88 21.88 -38.95
C ARG A 222 33.27 22.47 -40.30
N LYS A 223 32.77 23.66 -40.66
CA LYS A 223 33.11 24.38 -41.91
C LYS A 223 34.19 25.47 -41.72
N LEU A 224 34.74 25.59 -40.51
CA LEU A 224 35.75 26.59 -40.12
C LEU A 224 37.09 25.94 -39.73
N LYS A 225 37.36 24.74 -40.26
CA LYS A 225 38.65 24.06 -40.21
C LYS A 225 39.06 23.71 -41.64
#